data_AF-A0A847QDR9-F1
#
_entry.id   AF-A0A847QDR9-F1
#
_cell.length_a   1.000
_cell.length_b   1.000
_cell.length_c   1.000
_cell.angle_alpha   90.00
_cell.angle_beta   90.00
_cell.angle_gamma   90.00
#
_symmetry.space_group_name_H-M   'P 1'
#
loop_
_entity.id
_entity.type
_entity.pdbx_description
1 polymer ?
#
loop_
_entity_poly.entity_id
_entity_poly.type
_entity_poly.pdbx_seq_one_letter_code
_entity_poly.pdbx_strand_id
1 'polypeptide(L)'
;MTLILCSRTPASIIKAALLAQILSDLPCFRSDQQELGLFMHTDAIDADNYKIPELVGQLRQNCGLDAAWLTAASGKTLIHHIAGNMRYQASDRSVVIFAAVEQALRYGHAYCLGGIGSISRIFIARTRAVWHEVHRMSAFIRFQPGPNNTLVTSPKLFHDTADIILRNISAKYPNTGLVMVLPEKAIKIYRGDIISVSLNEYKAYSHGDNFQKAWETYYSSQYIATRKNIALAQRFLPKKYWLFVNCWGKSIKYYGSREHDSPAFSLLAVSDIQNSISKTIKIP
;
A
#
# COMPACT_ATOMS: atom_id res chain seq x y z
N MET A 1 5.07 16.63 -29.81
CA MET A 1 4.71 15.99 -28.55
C MET A 1 5.50 14.70 -28.50
N THR A 2 6.46 14.64 -27.59
CA THR A 2 7.39 13.52 -27.44
C THR A 2 7.11 12.87 -26.10
N LEU A 3 7.03 11.55 -26.07
CA LEU A 3 6.63 10.85 -24.86
C LEU A 3 7.85 10.51 -24.01
N ILE A 4 7.87 10.93 -22.74
CA ILE A 4 9.02 10.68 -21.86
C ILE A 4 8.76 9.41 -21.05
N LEU A 5 9.56 8.38 -21.31
CA LEU A 5 9.47 7.08 -20.64
C LEU A 5 10.44 6.99 -19.47
N CYS A 6 10.02 6.36 -18.37
CA CYS A 6 10.94 6.00 -17.30
C CYS A 6 10.66 4.63 -16.68
N SER A 7 11.69 4.02 -16.11
CA SER A 7 11.53 2.86 -15.24
C SER A 7 10.94 3.24 -13.89
N ARG A 8 10.43 2.24 -13.16
CA ARG A 8 9.79 2.38 -11.84
C ARG A 8 10.82 2.54 -10.71
N THR A 9 11.89 3.32 -10.93
CA THR A 9 12.89 3.65 -9.91
C THR A 9 12.80 5.13 -9.53
N PRO A 10 13.08 5.50 -8.26
CA PRO A 10 13.02 6.90 -7.85
C PRO A 10 13.95 7.82 -8.65
N ALA A 11 15.14 7.34 -9.01
CA ALA A 11 16.10 8.10 -9.81
C ALA A 11 15.56 8.37 -11.22
N SER A 12 15.00 7.34 -11.86
CA SER A 12 14.39 7.42 -13.18
C SER A 12 13.20 8.37 -13.23
N ILE A 13 12.35 8.35 -12.19
CA ILE A 13 11.23 9.28 -12.04
C ILE A 13 11.72 10.73 -11.97
N ILE A 14 12.78 11.00 -11.19
CA ILE A 14 13.37 12.34 -11.10
C ILE A 14 13.92 12.78 -12.46
N LYS A 15 14.64 11.90 -13.17
CA LYS A 15 15.15 12.19 -14.53
C LYS A 15 14.01 12.54 -15.48
N ALA A 16 12.92 11.76 -15.47
CA ALA A 16 11.76 12.02 -16.31
C ALA A 16 11.05 13.33 -15.96
N ALA A 17 10.92 13.65 -14.67
CA ALA A 17 10.35 14.93 -14.25
C ALA A 17 11.22 16.13 -14.66
N LEU A 18 12.54 16.00 -14.61
CA LEU A 18 13.47 17.03 -15.12
C LEU A 18 13.32 17.22 -16.63
N LEU A 19 13.33 16.12 -17.39
CA LEU A 19 13.10 16.16 -18.84
C LEU A 19 11.73 16.75 -19.20
N ALA A 20 10.69 16.42 -18.44
CA ALA A 20 9.35 16.98 -18.62
C ALA A 20 9.33 18.51 -18.46
N GLN A 21 10.10 19.07 -17.52
CA GLN A 21 10.22 20.52 -17.40
C GLN A 21 11.00 21.15 -18.56
N ILE A 22 12.03 20.47 -19.06
CA ILE A 22 12.87 20.97 -20.17
C ILE A 22 12.11 20.94 -21.50
N LEU A 23 11.41 19.84 -21.78
CA LEU A 23 10.72 19.59 -23.05
C LEU A 23 9.25 20.03 -23.05
N SER A 24 8.70 20.36 -21.88
CA SER A 24 7.27 20.67 -21.70
C SER A 24 6.33 19.55 -22.18
N ASP A 25 6.76 18.29 -22.03
CA ASP A 25 6.05 17.07 -22.42
C ASP A 25 5.76 16.18 -21.19
N LEU A 26 4.83 15.23 -21.32
CA LEU A 26 4.35 14.41 -20.21
C LEU A 26 5.22 13.16 -19.95
N PRO A 27 5.64 12.92 -18.69
CA PRO A 27 6.33 11.69 -18.31
C PRO A 27 5.35 10.57 -17.98
N CYS A 28 5.71 9.34 -18.35
CA CYS A 28 4.95 8.14 -18.01
C CYS A 28 5.88 6.94 -17.75
N PHE A 29 5.33 5.93 -17.05
CA PHE A 29 6.07 4.70 -16.81
C PHE A 29 6.07 3.82 -18.05
N ARG A 30 7.19 3.13 -18.30
CA ARG A 30 7.32 2.18 -19.42
C ARG A 30 6.27 1.08 -19.40
N SER A 31 5.90 0.60 -18.21
CA SER A 31 4.84 -0.39 -18.02
C SER A 31 3.48 0.10 -18.48
N ASP A 32 3.24 1.41 -18.40
CA ASP A 32 1.93 2.02 -18.58
C ASP A 32 1.81 2.54 -20.03
N GLN A 33 2.87 2.45 -20.85
CA GLN A 33 2.85 2.81 -22.27
C GLN A 33 1.76 2.06 -23.04
N GLN A 34 1.45 0.82 -22.62
CA GLN A 34 0.42 0.02 -23.25
C GLN A 34 -1.01 0.52 -22.97
N GLU A 35 -1.19 1.39 -21.99
CA GLU A 35 -2.49 1.95 -21.61
C GLU A 35 -2.76 3.31 -22.31
N LEU A 36 -1.76 3.85 -23.03
CA LEU A 36 -1.81 5.19 -23.62
C LEU A 36 -2.53 5.25 -24.98
N GLY A 37 -3.09 4.14 -25.46
CA GLY A 37 -3.93 4.07 -26.66
C GLY A 37 -3.24 4.68 -27.90
N LEU A 38 -3.85 5.71 -28.47
CA LEU A 38 -3.36 6.40 -29.67
C LEU A 38 -1.93 6.95 -29.55
N PHE A 39 -1.46 7.24 -28.34
CA PHE A 39 -0.14 7.81 -28.10
C PHE A 39 1.00 6.77 -28.12
N MET A 40 0.71 5.48 -28.27
CA MET A 40 1.72 4.41 -28.39
C MET A 40 2.70 4.59 -29.54
N HIS A 41 2.26 5.21 -30.63
CA HIS A 41 3.06 5.40 -31.86
C HIS A 41 3.84 6.72 -31.88
N THR A 42 3.81 7.46 -30.78
CA THR A 42 4.53 8.73 -30.67
C THR A 42 6.01 8.45 -30.41
N ASP A 43 6.89 9.29 -30.95
CA ASP A 43 8.31 9.23 -30.63
C ASP A 43 8.52 9.32 -29.11
N ALA A 44 9.34 8.43 -28.58
CA ALA A 44 9.55 8.29 -27.14
C ALA A 44 11.03 8.52 -26.78
N ILE A 45 11.24 9.32 -25.74
CA ILE A 45 12.55 9.58 -25.13
C ILE A 45 12.63 8.79 -23.84
N ASP A 46 13.69 7.99 -23.70
CA ASP A 46 13.94 7.25 -22.46
C ASP A 46 14.74 8.10 -21.47
N ALA A 47 14.12 8.45 -20.35
CA ALA A 47 14.74 9.22 -19.28
C ALA A 47 15.92 8.49 -18.63
N ASP A 48 15.99 7.16 -18.70
CA ASP A 48 17.03 6.38 -18.03
C ASP A 48 18.43 6.63 -18.62
N ASN A 49 18.51 7.03 -19.89
CA ASN A 49 19.75 7.31 -20.62
C ASN A 49 20.45 8.59 -20.18
N TYR A 50 19.77 9.47 -19.45
CA TYR A 50 20.31 10.77 -19.05
C TYR A 50 20.91 10.74 -17.65
N LYS A 51 21.88 11.63 -17.39
CA LYS A 51 22.42 11.82 -16.03
C LYS A 51 21.77 13.03 -15.37
N ILE A 52 21.49 12.91 -14.06
CA ILE A 52 20.85 13.99 -13.29
C ILE A 52 21.65 15.30 -13.36
N PRO A 53 23.00 15.33 -13.20
CA PRO A 53 23.75 16.59 -13.26
C PRO A 53 23.63 17.32 -14.61
N GLU A 54 23.60 16.57 -15.71
CA GLU A 54 23.44 17.12 -17.06
C GLU A 54 22.05 17.76 -17.22
N LEU A 55 21.00 17.06 -16.77
CA LEU A 55 19.62 17.56 -16.78
C LEU A 55 19.43 18.80 -15.89
N VAL A 56 20.08 18.85 -14.72
CA VAL A 56 20.03 20.02 -13.83
C VAL A 56 20.70 21.23 -14.49
N GLY A 57 21.82 21.02 -15.20
CA GLY A 57 22.47 22.07 -15.99
C GLY A 57 21.56 22.62 -17.09
N GLN A 58 20.93 21.73 -17.85
CA GLN A 58 19.97 22.09 -18.90
C GLN A 58 18.73 22.81 -18.35
N LEU A 59 18.19 22.35 -17.23
CA LEU A 59 17.05 22.97 -16.57
C LEU A 59 17.36 24.42 -16.17
N ARG A 60 18.54 24.67 -15.62
CA ARG A 60 18.98 26.01 -15.23
C ARG A 60 19.16 26.92 -16.43
N GLN A 61 19.70 26.42 -17.54
CA GLN A 61 19.93 27.19 -18.75
C GLN A 61 18.64 27.51 -19.51
N ASN A 62 17.75 26.52 -19.66
CA ASN A 62 16.56 26.64 -20.51
C ASN A 62 15.36 27.23 -19.76
N CYS A 63 15.22 26.92 -18.47
CA CYS A 63 14.02 27.26 -17.69
C CYS A 63 14.30 28.22 -16.52
N GLY A 64 15.57 28.50 -16.20
CA GLY A 64 15.94 29.35 -15.06
C GLY A 64 15.65 28.73 -13.68
N LEU A 65 15.27 27.45 -13.61
CA LEU A 65 14.98 26.75 -12.36
C LEU A 65 16.25 26.14 -11.76
N ASP A 66 16.39 26.20 -10.44
CA ASP A 66 17.50 25.57 -9.72
C ASP A 66 17.06 24.27 -9.04
N ALA A 67 17.74 23.19 -9.40
CA ALA A 67 17.54 21.85 -8.86
C ALA A 67 18.83 21.25 -8.25
N ALA A 68 19.83 22.08 -7.92
CA ALA A 68 21.07 21.64 -7.29
C ALA A 68 20.84 20.89 -5.96
N TRP A 69 19.75 21.19 -5.25
CA TRP A 69 19.35 20.53 -4.01
C TRP A 69 19.03 19.03 -4.15
N LEU A 70 18.87 18.50 -5.38
CA LEU A 70 18.67 17.07 -5.63
C LEU A 70 19.86 16.20 -5.18
N THR A 71 21.07 16.76 -5.14
CA THR A 71 22.26 16.06 -4.64
C THR A 71 22.42 16.18 -3.12
N ALA A 72 21.70 17.11 -2.49
CA ALA A 72 21.74 17.35 -1.05
C ALA A 72 20.82 16.41 -0.26
N ALA A 73 20.71 16.63 1.05
CA ALA A 73 19.81 15.88 1.93
C ALA A 73 18.34 15.94 1.48
N SER A 74 17.90 17.09 0.95
CA SER A 74 16.55 17.28 0.40
C SER A 74 16.21 16.29 -0.72
N GLY A 75 17.18 16.01 -1.61
CA GLY A 75 17.01 15.00 -2.66
C GLY A 75 16.83 13.58 -2.12
N LYS A 76 17.57 13.21 -1.06
CA LYS A 76 17.39 11.91 -0.38
C LYS A 76 15.99 11.80 0.23
N THR A 77 15.50 12.86 0.85
CA THR A 77 14.13 12.92 1.40
C THR A 77 13.08 12.78 0.30
N LEU A 78 13.28 13.44 -0.85
CA LEU A 78 12.40 13.28 -2.01
C LEU A 78 12.38 11.83 -2.51
N ILE A 79 13.55 11.20 -2.67
CA ILE A 79 13.67 9.79 -3.08
C ILE A 79 12.91 8.87 -2.11
N HIS A 80 13.02 9.12 -0.80
CA HIS A 80 12.29 8.37 0.22
C HIS A 80 10.77 8.50 0.05
N HIS A 81 10.26 9.71 -0.21
CA HIS A 81 8.83 9.91 -0.46
C HIS A 81 8.36 9.29 -1.78
N ILE A 82 9.16 9.37 -2.85
CA ILE A 82 8.85 8.70 -4.13
C ILE A 82 8.77 7.19 -3.90
N ALA A 83 9.76 6.60 -3.23
CA ALA A 83 9.79 5.17 -2.94
C ALA A 83 8.57 4.72 -2.09
N GLY A 84 8.15 5.55 -1.13
CA GLY A 84 6.92 5.31 -0.37
C GLY A 84 5.68 5.35 -1.26
N ASN A 85 5.51 6.38 -2.08
CA ASN A 85 4.34 6.53 -2.95
C ASN A 85 4.24 5.44 -4.04
N MET A 86 5.37 4.95 -4.56
CA MET A 86 5.38 3.84 -5.52
C MET A 86 4.71 2.58 -4.99
N ARG A 87 4.79 2.37 -3.66
CA ARG A 87 4.21 1.22 -2.95
C ARG A 87 2.77 1.44 -2.54
N TYR A 88 2.33 2.69 -2.48
CA TYR A 88 0.97 3.04 -2.12
C TYR A 88 0.02 2.52 -3.21
N GLN A 89 -0.93 1.68 -2.81
CA GLN A 89 -1.87 1.05 -3.74
C GLN A 89 -3.00 2.01 -4.09
N ALA A 90 -2.81 2.77 -5.17
CA ALA A 90 -3.81 3.64 -5.79
C ALA A 90 -3.61 3.69 -7.31
N SER A 91 -4.67 3.99 -8.06
CA SER A 91 -4.64 4.15 -9.52
C SER A 91 -3.92 5.45 -9.94
N ASP A 92 -4.12 6.52 -9.18
CA ASP A 92 -3.55 7.85 -9.44
C ASP A 92 -2.09 8.03 -8.96
N ARG A 93 -1.41 6.93 -8.60
CA ARG A 93 -0.08 6.98 -7.96
C ARG A 93 0.95 7.71 -8.82
N SER A 94 0.96 7.46 -10.13
CA SER A 94 1.88 8.05 -11.10
C SER A 94 1.70 9.56 -11.17
N VAL A 95 0.45 9.99 -11.31
CA VAL A 95 0.05 11.41 -11.37
C VAL A 95 0.49 12.16 -10.13
N VAL A 96 0.22 11.61 -8.93
CA VAL A 96 0.61 12.26 -7.67
C VAL A 96 2.13 12.36 -7.53
N ILE A 97 2.88 11.33 -7.93
CA ILE A 97 4.34 11.35 -7.88
C ILE A 97 4.90 12.42 -8.82
N PHE A 98 4.51 12.41 -10.10
CA PHE A 98 5.03 13.38 -11.07
C PHE A 98 4.64 14.81 -10.72
N ALA A 99 3.39 15.04 -10.32
CA ALA A 99 2.93 16.37 -9.92
C ALA A 99 3.63 16.87 -8.64
N ALA A 100 3.94 15.99 -7.67
CA ALA A 100 4.70 16.37 -6.48
C ALA A 100 6.15 16.72 -6.81
N VAL A 101 6.81 15.97 -7.71
CA VAL A 101 8.18 16.27 -8.15
C VAL A 101 8.20 17.56 -8.95
N GLU A 102 7.24 17.78 -9.84
CA GLU A 102 7.06 19.06 -10.55
C GLU A 102 6.90 20.24 -9.59
N GLN A 103 6.02 20.12 -8.57
CA GLN A 103 5.88 21.16 -7.55
C GLN A 103 7.19 21.43 -6.81
N ALA A 104 7.98 20.40 -6.52
CA ALA A 104 9.29 20.57 -5.89
C ALA A 104 10.30 21.29 -6.80
N LEU A 105 10.24 21.06 -8.12
CA LEU A 105 11.11 21.72 -9.10
C LEU A 105 10.70 23.17 -9.33
N ARG A 106 9.39 23.47 -9.39
CA ARG A 106 8.86 24.82 -9.68
C ARG A 106 8.85 25.75 -8.49
N TYR A 107 8.38 25.27 -7.34
CA TYR A 107 8.21 26.09 -6.13
C TYR A 107 9.29 25.84 -5.07
N GLY A 108 10.23 24.93 -5.34
CA GLY A 108 11.31 24.54 -4.45
C GLY A 108 10.96 23.36 -3.55
N HIS A 109 12.00 22.64 -3.12
CA HIS A 109 11.85 21.43 -2.32
C HIS A 109 11.16 21.66 -0.98
N ALA A 110 11.36 22.82 -0.35
CA ALA A 110 10.74 23.16 0.93
C ALA A 110 9.21 23.26 0.82
N TYR A 111 8.70 23.75 -0.32
CA TYR A 111 7.27 23.85 -0.58
C TYR A 111 6.62 22.46 -0.63
N CYS A 112 7.21 21.55 -1.41
CA CYS A 112 6.69 20.20 -1.58
C CYS A 112 6.91 19.33 -0.32
N LEU A 113 8.12 19.30 0.22
CA LEU A 113 8.44 18.46 1.39
C LEU A 113 7.84 19.01 2.70
N GLY A 114 7.54 20.31 2.76
CA GLY A 114 6.79 20.93 3.85
C GLY A 114 5.29 20.66 3.80
N GLY A 115 4.76 20.12 2.70
CA GLY A 115 3.33 19.83 2.58
C GLY A 115 2.46 21.08 2.47
N ILE A 116 2.95 22.13 1.83
CA ILE A 116 2.20 23.38 1.67
C ILE A 116 1.11 23.22 0.59
N GLY A 117 1.45 22.60 -0.55
CA GLY A 117 0.50 22.31 -1.61
C GLY A 117 -0.48 21.17 -1.28
N SER A 118 -1.65 21.14 -1.94
CA SER A 118 -2.61 20.03 -1.81
C SER A 118 -1.99 18.69 -2.21
N ILE A 119 -1.32 18.64 -3.37
CA ILE A 119 -0.61 17.47 -3.88
C ILE A 119 0.54 17.09 -2.93
N SER A 120 1.30 18.08 -2.45
CA SER A 120 2.36 17.89 -1.46
C SER A 120 1.85 17.20 -0.18
N ARG A 121 0.69 17.61 0.34
CA ARG A 121 0.06 16.97 1.52
C ARG A 121 -0.31 15.51 1.25
N ILE A 122 -0.90 15.21 0.09
CA ILE A 122 -1.25 13.84 -0.31
C ILE A 122 0.02 13.00 -0.42
N PHE A 123 1.06 13.52 -1.07
CA PHE A 123 2.34 12.85 -1.29
C PHE A 123 3.02 12.45 0.03
N ILE A 124 3.05 13.37 1.01
CA ILE A 124 3.60 13.10 2.34
C ILE A 124 2.72 12.12 3.11
N ALA A 125 1.39 12.29 3.09
CA ALA A 125 0.46 11.44 3.80
C ALA A 125 0.52 9.97 3.32
N ARG A 126 0.59 9.75 2.00
CA ARG A 126 0.76 8.41 1.40
C ARG A 126 2.06 7.76 1.83
N THR A 127 3.16 8.51 1.83
CA THR A 127 4.45 8.02 2.33
C THR A 127 4.33 7.56 3.78
N ARG A 128 3.74 8.38 4.66
CA ARG A 128 3.54 8.04 6.07
C ARG A 128 2.68 6.79 6.22
N ALA A 129 1.59 6.65 5.45
CA ALA A 129 0.73 5.47 5.50
C ALA A 129 1.49 4.17 5.20
N VAL A 130 2.35 4.18 4.17
CA VAL A 130 3.21 3.05 3.79
C VAL A 130 4.19 2.71 4.89
N TRP A 131 4.93 3.68 5.43
CA TRP A 131 5.91 3.41 6.47
C TRP A 131 5.28 3.04 7.82
N HIS A 132 4.10 3.57 8.14
CA HIS A 132 3.33 3.12 9.29
C HIS A 132 2.84 1.67 9.12
N GLU A 133 2.47 1.24 7.92
CA GLU A 133 2.20 -0.18 7.66
C GLU A 133 3.46 -1.02 7.87
N VAL A 134 4.59 -0.66 7.23
CA VAL A 134 5.87 -1.39 7.39
C VAL A 134 6.26 -1.51 8.86
N HIS A 135 6.21 -0.42 9.62
CA HIS A 135 6.56 -0.40 11.04
C HIS A 135 5.65 -1.32 11.86
N ARG A 136 4.33 -1.19 11.69
CA ARG A 136 3.35 -2.04 12.39
C ARG A 136 3.56 -3.50 12.04
N MET A 137 3.64 -3.83 10.75
CA MET A 137 3.80 -5.21 10.31
C MET A 137 5.11 -5.82 10.79
N SER A 138 6.21 -5.07 10.77
CA SER A 138 7.51 -5.57 11.26
C SER A 138 7.46 -5.97 12.75
N ALA A 139 6.61 -5.33 13.55
CA ALA A 139 6.44 -5.64 14.97
C ALA A 139 5.40 -6.75 15.22
N PHE A 140 4.32 -6.78 14.45
CA PHE A 140 3.16 -7.66 14.69
C PHE A 140 3.20 -8.98 13.93
N ILE A 141 3.97 -9.08 12.84
CA ILE A 141 3.98 -10.29 12.04
C ILE A 141 4.54 -11.47 12.85
N ARG A 142 3.93 -12.63 12.67
CA ARG A 142 4.33 -13.89 13.29
C ARG A 142 4.48 -14.92 12.20
N PHE A 143 5.45 -15.80 12.40
CA PHE A 143 5.76 -16.86 11.46
C PHE A 143 5.40 -18.21 12.07
N GLN A 144 4.93 -19.11 11.21
CA GLN A 144 4.74 -20.52 11.50
C GLN A 144 5.75 -21.34 10.71
N PRO A 145 6.23 -22.48 11.25
CA PRO A 145 7.13 -23.36 10.51
C PRO A 145 6.45 -23.91 9.25
N GLY A 146 7.14 -23.77 8.14
CA GLY A 146 6.76 -24.26 6.81
C GLY A 146 7.67 -25.39 6.33
N PRO A 147 7.43 -25.90 5.12
CA PRO A 147 8.29 -26.90 4.49
C PRO A 147 9.71 -26.35 4.25
N ASN A 148 10.70 -27.24 4.08
CA ASN A 148 12.04 -26.89 3.59
C ASN A 148 12.78 -25.82 4.42
N ASN A 149 12.68 -25.89 5.76
CA ASN A 149 13.29 -24.92 6.68
C ASN A 149 12.86 -23.47 6.35
N THR A 150 11.56 -23.28 6.12
CA THR A 150 10.98 -21.96 5.91
C THR A 150 10.06 -21.55 7.05
N LEU A 151 9.89 -20.25 7.19
CA LEU A 151 8.97 -19.61 8.12
C LEU A 151 7.93 -18.86 7.29
N VAL A 152 6.68 -19.26 7.43
CA VAL A 152 5.57 -18.80 6.59
C VAL A 152 4.68 -17.84 7.38
N THR A 153 4.14 -16.83 6.72
CA THR A 153 3.17 -15.90 7.31
C THR A 153 2.18 -15.43 6.24
N SER A 154 0.94 -15.13 6.63
CA SER A 154 -0.13 -14.71 5.71
C SER A 154 -0.76 -13.38 6.16
N PRO A 155 -0.02 -12.26 6.13
CA PRO A 155 -0.53 -10.96 6.54
C PRO A 155 -1.41 -10.31 5.47
N LYS A 156 -2.43 -9.56 5.91
CA LYS A 156 -3.25 -8.75 5.01
C LYS A 156 -2.69 -7.32 4.87
N LEU A 157 -1.82 -7.11 3.89
CA LEU A 157 -1.27 -5.79 3.56
C LEU A 157 -2.29 -4.92 2.80
N PHE A 158 -2.13 -3.60 2.87
CA PHE A 158 -2.88 -2.59 2.10
C PHE A 158 -2.06 -2.02 0.96
N HIS A 159 -0.73 -2.03 1.10
CA HIS A 159 0.22 -1.47 0.15
C HIS A 159 1.25 -2.54 -0.25
N ASP A 160 2.01 -2.30 -1.31
CA ASP A 160 3.06 -3.22 -1.76
C ASP A 160 4.32 -3.05 -0.89
N THR A 161 4.24 -3.56 0.34
CA THR A 161 5.24 -3.40 1.41
C THR A 161 5.91 -4.71 1.83
N ALA A 162 5.50 -5.83 1.24
CA ALA A 162 5.93 -7.17 1.63
C ALA A 162 7.45 -7.36 1.59
N ASP A 163 8.09 -6.88 0.53
CA ASP A 163 9.54 -6.92 0.32
C ASP A 163 10.33 -6.15 1.40
N ILE A 164 9.87 -4.95 1.80
CA ILE A 164 10.50 -4.17 2.86
C ILE A 164 10.36 -4.91 4.19
N ILE A 165 9.15 -5.39 4.50
CA ILE A 165 8.88 -6.10 5.74
C ILE A 165 9.75 -7.36 5.83
N LEU A 166 9.81 -8.15 4.76
CA LEU A 166 10.63 -9.36 4.68
C LEU A 166 12.12 -9.03 4.86
N ARG A 167 12.63 -7.99 4.18
CA ARG A 167 14.03 -7.56 4.28
C ARG A 167 14.41 -7.08 5.68
N ASN A 168 13.52 -6.38 6.37
CA ASN A 168 13.77 -5.93 7.75
C ASN A 168 13.87 -7.11 8.73
N ILE A 169 13.13 -8.18 8.48
CA ILE A 169 13.05 -9.34 9.37
C ILE A 169 14.10 -10.40 9.02
N SER A 170 14.53 -10.50 7.76
CA SER A 170 15.51 -11.50 7.32
C SER A 170 16.84 -11.42 8.08
N ALA A 171 17.21 -10.23 8.55
CA ALA A 171 18.39 -10.04 9.40
C ALA A 171 18.36 -10.88 10.69
N LYS A 172 17.16 -11.19 11.20
CA LYS A 172 16.97 -12.00 12.42
C LYS A 172 17.04 -13.51 12.15
N TYR A 173 16.93 -13.94 10.88
CA TYR A 173 16.83 -15.34 10.49
C TYR A 173 17.76 -15.65 9.30
N PRO A 174 19.09 -15.64 9.49
CA PRO A 174 20.05 -15.74 8.38
C PRO A 174 20.01 -17.09 7.63
N ASN A 175 19.65 -18.18 8.34
CA ASN A 175 19.70 -19.55 7.81
C ASN A 175 18.32 -20.13 7.47
N THR A 176 17.26 -19.32 7.53
CA THR A 176 15.88 -19.78 7.37
C THR A 176 15.19 -18.93 6.32
N GLY A 177 14.49 -19.56 5.37
CA GLY A 177 13.74 -18.81 4.36
C GLY A 177 12.49 -18.19 4.97
N LEU A 178 12.23 -16.90 4.74
CA LEU A 178 10.97 -16.28 5.17
C LEU A 178 10.02 -16.19 3.98
N VAL A 179 8.79 -16.64 4.16
CA VAL A 179 7.76 -16.67 3.11
C VAL A 179 6.55 -15.87 3.56
N MET A 180 6.14 -14.91 2.74
CA MET A 180 4.91 -14.15 2.93
C MET A 180 3.90 -14.55 1.84
N VAL A 181 2.80 -15.14 2.28
CA VAL A 181 1.67 -15.51 1.42
C VAL A 181 0.74 -14.30 1.35
N LEU A 182 0.59 -13.73 0.17
CA LEU A 182 -0.36 -12.65 -0.15
C LEU A 182 -1.52 -13.24 -0.98
N PRO A 183 -2.65 -12.52 -1.14
CA PRO A 183 -3.81 -13.05 -1.85
C PRO A 183 -3.52 -13.53 -3.28
N GLU A 184 -2.63 -12.83 -4.00
CA GLU A 184 -2.34 -13.10 -5.41
C GLU A 184 -0.97 -13.74 -5.66
N LYS A 185 -0.04 -13.66 -4.69
CA LYS A 185 1.34 -14.11 -4.86
C LYS A 185 1.96 -14.56 -3.54
N ALA A 186 2.90 -15.48 -3.57
CA ALA A 186 3.77 -15.77 -2.43
C ALA A 186 5.17 -15.23 -2.70
N ILE A 187 5.76 -14.55 -1.73
CA ILE A 187 7.09 -13.97 -1.83
C ILE A 187 7.98 -14.61 -0.78
N LYS A 188 9.13 -15.15 -1.20
CA LYS A 188 10.15 -15.72 -0.33
C LYS A 188 11.38 -14.83 -0.32
N ILE A 189 11.98 -14.62 0.86
CA ILE A 189 13.32 -14.09 0.99
C ILE A 189 14.26 -15.15 1.58
N TYR A 190 15.42 -15.33 0.97
CA TYR A 190 16.49 -16.18 1.48
C TYR A 190 17.85 -15.60 1.12
N ARG A 191 18.75 -15.47 2.10
CA ARG A 191 20.09 -14.86 1.93
C ARG A 191 20.09 -13.48 1.23
N GLY A 192 18.99 -12.72 1.37
CA GLY A 192 18.84 -11.39 0.78
C GLY A 192 18.12 -11.36 -0.57
N ASP A 193 17.96 -12.51 -1.22
CA ASP A 193 17.28 -12.63 -2.51
C ASP A 193 15.78 -12.82 -2.33
N ILE A 194 15.01 -12.02 -3.06
CA ILE A 194 13.55 -12.04 -3.05
C ILE A 194 13.06 -12.77 -4.29
N ILE A 195 12.34 -13.88 -4.09
CA ILE A 195 11.89 -14.78 -5.14
C ILE A 195 10.37 -14.97 -5.03
N SER A 196 9.68 -14.93 -6.17
CA SER A 196 8.27 -15.30 -6.25
C SER A 196 8.13 -16.82 -6.22
N VAL A 197 7.23 -17.35 -5.38
CA VAL A 197 7.02 -18.79 -5.22
C VAL A 197 5.56 -19.13 -5.53
N SER A 198 5.31 -20.36 -5.94
CA SER A 198 3.95 -20.86 -6.21
C SER A 198 3.09 -20.82 -4.94
N LEU A 199 1.89 -20.26 -5.05
CA LEU A 199 0.90 -20.25 -3.97
C LEU A 199 0.53 -21.67 -3.53
N ASN A 200 0.53 -22.64 -4.45
CA ASN A 200 0.07 -24.00 -4.17
C ASN A 200 0.86 -24.67 -3.04
N GLU A 201 2.16 -24.41 -2.93
CA GLU A 201 3.02 -24.96 -1.87
C GLU A 201 2.62 -24.44 -0.48
N TYR A 202 2.05 -23.24 -0.41
CA TYR A 202 1.78 -22.54 0.85
C TYR A 202 0.28 -22.27 1.11
N LYS A 203 -0.64 -22.82 0.29
CA LYS A 203 -2.09 -22.64 0.44
C LYS A 203 -2.61 -23.00 1.83
N ALA A 204 -2.07 -24.08 2.42
CA ALA A 204 -2.44 -24.54 3.76
C ALA A 204 -2.20 -23.48 4.85
N TYR A 205 -1.28 -22.54 4.61
CA TYR A 205 -0.90 -21.49 5.55
C TYR A 205 -1.68 -20.17 5.34
N SER A 206 -2.55 -20.11 4.32
CA SER A 206 -3.41 -18.95 4.06
C SER A 206 -4.61 -18.88 5.01
N HIS A 207 -5.06 -20.03 5.53
CA HIS A 207 -6.17 -20.14 6.48
C HIS A 207 -5.64 -20.29 7.91
N GLY A 208 -5.75 -19.22 8.70
CA GLY A 208 -5.15 -19.09 10.03
C GLY A 208 -5.76 -19.91 11.18
N ASP A 209 -6.45 -21.02 10.91
CA ASP A 209 -7.39 -21.63 11.88
C ASP A 209 -6.73 -22.19 13.14
N ASN A 210 -5.57 -22.85 13.04
CA ASN A 210 -4.97 -23.49 14.22
C ASN A 210 -4.21 -22.51 15.13
N PHE A 211 -3.58 -21.50 14.54
CA PHE A 211 -2.77 -20.54 15.29
C PHE A 211 -3.61 -19.45 15.93
N GLN A 212 -4.69 -19.02 15.26
CA GLN A 212 -5.64 -18.06 15.80
C GLN A 212 -6.29 -18.59 17.08
N LYS A 213 -6.69 -19.87 17.10
CA LYS A 213 -7.21 -20.53 18.32
C LYS A 213 -6.19 -20.54 19.47
N ALA A 214 -4.94 -20.91 19.21
CA ALA A 214 -3.90 -20.95 20.24
C ALA A 214 -3.61 -19.55 20.83
N TRP A 215 -3.63 -18.51 20.00
CA TRP A 215 -3.46 -17.12 20.44
C TRP A 215 -4.67 -16.56 21.17
N GLU A 216 -5.89 -16.90 20.74
CA GLU A 216 -7.12 -16.60 21.46
C GLU A 216 -7.08 -17.23 22.87
N THR A 217 -6.62 -18.48 22.98
CA THR A 217 -6.41 -19.16 24.27
C THR A 217 -5.38 -18.43 25.14
N TYR A 218 -4.19 -18.13 24.63
CA TYR A 218 -3.13 -17.45 25.40
C TYR A 218 -3.53 -16.03 25.87
N TYR A 219 -4.16 -15.24 25.01
CA TYR A 219 -4.65 -13.92 25.41
C TYR A 219 -5.82 -14.02 26.37
N SER A 220 -6.73 -14.99 26.20
CA SER A 220 -7.83 -15.22 27.14
C SER A 220 -7.33 -15.59 28.54
N SER A 221 -6.22 -16.35 28.64
CA SER A 221 -5.63 -16.73 29.92
C SER A 221 -4.82 -15.61 30.59
N GLN A 222 -4.26 -14.68 29.81
CA GLN A 222 -3.51 -13.52 30.32
C GLN A 222 -4.39 -12.33 30.69
N TYR A 223 -5.68 -12.34 30.32
CA TYR A 223 -6.52 -11.15 30.44
C TYR A 223 -7.26 -11.05 31.77
N ILE A 224 -6.95 -9.99 32.51
CA ILE A 224 -7.73 -9.54 33.67
C ILE A 224 -8.84 -8.62 33.15
N ALA A 225 -10.10 -8.99 33.35
CA ALA A 225 -11.27 -8.25 32.84
C ALA A 225 -11.28 -6.75 33.23
N THR A 226 -10.67 -6.41 34.36
CA THR A 226 -10.57 -5.04 34.89
C THR A 226 -9.60 -4.12 34.15
N ARG A 227 -8.69 -4.67 33.32
CA ARG A 227 -7.72 -3.87 32.52
C ARG A 227 -8.20 -3.59 31.09
N LYS A 228 -9.45 -3.92 30.77
CA LYS A 228 -10.02 -3.78 29.44
C LYS A 228 -10.33 -2.31 29.11
N ASN A 229 -9.38 -1.61 28.48
CA ASN A 229 -9.62 -0.27 27.93
C ASN A 229 -9.88 -0.31 26.41
N ILE A 230 -11.15 -0.51 26.05
CA ILE A 230 -11.60 -0.66 24.66
C ILE A 230 -11.39 0.64 23.87
N ALA A 231 -11.57 1.80 24.51
CA ALA A 231 -11.37 3.10 23.88
C ALA A 231 -9.91 3.32 23.45
N LEU A 232 -8.95 2.86 24.27
CA LEU A 232 -7.53 2.89 23.93
C LEU A 232 -7.23 1.94 22.76
N ALA A 233 -7.72 0.71 22.81
CA ALA A 233 -7.52 -0.27 21.74
C ALA A 233 -8.05 0.24 20.39
N GLN A 234 -9.23 0.86 20.37
CA GLN A 234 -9.82 1.45 19.15
C GLN A 234 -8.99 2.59 18.54
N ARG A 235 -8.22 3.33 19.35
CA ARG A 235 -7.34 4.41 18.86
C ARG A 235 -6.09 3.87 18.18
N PHE A 236 -5.54 2.74 18.66
CA PHE A 236 -4.26 2.21 18.17
C PHE A 236 -4.40 1.06 17.17
N LEU A 237 -5.54 0.35 17.15
CA LEU A 237 -5.81 -0.72 16.20
C LEU A 237 -6.63 -0.19 15.00
N PRO A 238 -6.09 -0.29 13.77
CA PRO A 238 -6.84 0.05 12.57
C PRO A 238 -8.10 -0.82 12.45
N LYS A 239 -9.20 -0.24 11.96
CA LYS A 239 -10.53 -0.87 11.90
C LYS A 239 -10.54 -2.27 11.24
N LYS A 240 -9.67 -2.52 10.26
CA LYS A 240 -9.51 -3.83 9.59
C LYS A 240 -9.03 -4.94 10.52
N TYR A 241 -8.27 -4.61 11.56
CA TYR A 241 -7.74 -5.60 12.50
C TYR A 241 -8.73 -5.98 13.59
N TRP A 242 -9.89 -5.32 13.67
CA TRP A 242 -10.90 -5.66 14.67
C TRP A 242 -11.43 -7.08 14.50
N LEU A 243 -11.44 -7.61 13.25
CA LEU A 243 -11.76 -9.00 12.96
C LEU A 243 -10.77 -10.02 13.57
N PHE A 244 -9.51 -9.61 13.77
CA PHE A 244 -8.48 -10.44 14.40
C PHE A 244 -8.37 -10.22 15.91
N VAL A 245 -9.05 -9.21 16.44
CA VAL A 245 -9.23 -8.96 17.89
C VAL A 245 -10.55 -9.59 18.35
N ASN A 246 -10.96 -10.71 17.73
CA ASN A 246 -12.17 -11.43 18.08
C ASN A 246 -12.00 -12.38 19.28
N CYS A 247 -10.99 -12.18 20.11
CA CYS A 247 -10.83 -12.89 21.40
C CYS A 247 -11.85 -12.42 22.48
N TRP A 248 -12.90 -11.67 22.12
CA TRP A 248 -13.51 -10.69 23.02
C TRP A 248 -15.03 -10.79 23.24
N GLY A 249 -15.69 -11.88 22.85
CA GLY A 249 -17.04 -12.27 23.32
C GLY A 249 -18.20 -11.27 23.12
N LYS A 250 -17.94 -10.08 22.56
CA LYS A 250 -18.92 -9.08 22.15
C LYS A 250 -18.39 -8.41 20.88
N SER A 251 -19.10 -8.65 19.78
CA SER A 251 -18.89 -7.94 18.51
C SER A 251 -18.98 -6.43 18.74
N ILE A 252 -17.92 -5.70 18.37
CA ILE A 252 -18.05 -4.26 18.13
C ILE A 252 -18.80 -4.14 16.80
N LYS A 253 -20.13 -3.99 16.86
CA LYS A 253 -20.96 -3.87 15.67
C LYS A 253 -20.48 -2.71 14.82
N TYR A 254 -20.07 -3.02 13.59
CA TYR A 254 -19.74 -2.04 12.56
C TYR A 254 -21.05 -1.64 11.87
N TYR A 255 -21.60 -0.47 12.19
CA TYR A 255 -22.65 0.14 11.37
C TYR A 255 -21.99 0.77 10.15
N GLY A 256 -21.88 0.04 9.04
CA GLY A 256 -21.36 0.62 7.81
C GLY A 256 -20.79 -0.36 6.78
N SER A 257 -21.50 -1.45 6.50
CA SER A 257 -21.34 -2.20 5.26
C SER A 257 -22.75 -2.54 4.75
N ARG A 258 -23.18 -1.89 3.67
CA ARG A 258 -24.31 -2.38 2.86
C ARG A 258 -23.79 -3.61 2.13
N GLU A 259 -24.08 -4.79 2.65
CA GLU A 259 -23.97 -6.03 1.88
C GLU A 259 -25.21 -6.15 1.00
N HIS A 260 -24.96 -6.33 -0.30
CA HIS A 260 -25.94 -6.82 -1.25
C HIS A 260 -26.24 -8.29 -0.90
N ASP A 261 -27.20 -8.52 -0.02
CA ASP A 261 -27.80 -9.83 0.15
C ASP A 261 -28.91 -9.99 -0.90
N SER A 262 -28.65 -10.82 -1.93
CA SER A 262 -29.73 -11.46 -2.68
C SER A 262 -30.14 -12.74 -1.93
N PRO A 263 -31.43 -12.95 -1.62
CA PRO A 263 -31.84 -14.00 -0.70
C PRO A 263 -32.13 -15.30 -1.45
N ALA A 264 -31.41 -16.36 -1.12
CA ALA A 264 -31.86 -17.72 -1.39
C ALA A 264 -32.68 -18.21 -0.19
N PHE A 265 -34.00 -18.16 -0.38
CA PHE A 265 -35.05 -18.97 0.22
C PHE A 265 -34.61 -20.11 1.15
N SER A 266 -35.03 -20.02 2.41
CA SER A 266 -35.41 -21.19 3.20
C SER A 266 -36.71 -20.90 3.96
N LEU A 267 -37.79 -21.42 3.37
CA LEU A 267 -39.11 -21.74 3.93
C LEU A 267 -39.13 -21.83 5.46
N LEU A 268 -39.68 -20.82 6.15
CA LEU A 268 -40.25 -20.93 7.50
C LEU A 268 -41.00 -19.65 7.97
N ALA A 269 -41.43 -18.78 7.06
CA ALA A 269 -42.18 -17.56 7.41
C ALA A 269 -43.36 -17.33 6.44
N VAL A 270 -44.32 -18.26 6.42
CA VAL A 270 -45.58 -18.12 5.67
C VAL A 270 -46.80 -18.03 6.60
N SER A 271 -46.65 -18.16 7.93
CA SER A 271 -47.80 -18.07 8.85
C SER A 271 -48.09 -16.66 9.40
N ASP A 272 -47.13 -15.74 9.38
CA ASP A 272 -47.21 -14.55 10.26
C ASP A 272 -47.50 -13.22 9.54
N ILE A 273 -47.69 -13.25 8.22
CA ILE A 273 -47.98 -12.04 7.40
C ILE A 273 -49.46 -11.90 7.00
N GLN A 274 -50.30 -12.92 7.24
CA GLN A 274 -51.74 -12.80 6.95
C GLN A 274 -52.56 -12.05 8.02
N ASN A 275 -52.04 -11.82 9.23
CA ASN A 275 -52.81 -11.21 10.32
C ASN A 275 -52.60 -9.69 10.53
N SER A 276 -51.80 -9.02 9.71
CA SER A 276 -51.51 -7.57 9.88
C SER A 276 -52.15 -6.66 8.82
N ILE A 277 -52.77 -7.21 7.77
CA ILE A 277 -53.31 -6.41 6.65
C ILE A 277 -54.84 -6.16 6.75
N SER A 278 -55.55 -6.76 7.71
CA SER A 278 -57.01 -6.58 7.84
C SER A 278 -57.48 -5.43 8.76
N LYS A 279 -56.63 -4.47 9.14
CA LYS A 279 -57.03 -3.42 10.12
C LYS A 279 -56.89 -1.96 9.71
N THR A 280 -56.61 -1.64 8.44
CA THR A 280 -56.45 -0.21 8.08
C THR A 280 -56.94 0.13 6.67
N ILE A 281 -58.21 -0.15 6.36
CA ILE A 281 -58.97 0.59 5.34
C ILE A 281 -60.41 0.77 5.85
N LYS A 282 -60.71 1.96 6.37
CA LYS A 282 -62.07 2.52 6.45
C LYS A 282 -62.01 4.00 6.12
N ILE A 283 -62.54 4.34 4.95
CA ILE A 283 -63.06 5.65 4.59
C ILE A 283 -64.28 5.37 3.72
N PRO A 284 -65.40 6.09 3.86
CA PRO A 284 -66.25 6.28 5.03
C PRO A 284 -67.04 5.02 5.41
#